data_AF-D9S2X8-F1
#
_entry.id   AF-D9S2X8-F1
#
_cell.length_a   1.000
_cell.length_b   1.000
_cell.length_c   1.000
_cell.angle_alpha   90.00
_cell.angle_beta   90.00
_cell.angle_gamma   90.00
#
_symmetry.space_group_name_H-M   'P 1'
#
loop_
_entity.id
_entity.type
_entity.pdbx_description
1 polymer ?
#
loop_
_entity_poly.entity_id
_entity_poly.type
_entity_poly.pdbx_seq_one_letter_code
_entity_poly.pdbx_strand_id
1 'polypeptide(L)' 'MEEREILMLERRRKNIKLREIAKAIGCSISLLSRWERGECHIAPEKLRRYREFLIGGNNDGK' A
#
# COMPACT_ATOMS: atom_id res chain seq x y z
N MET A 1 2.19 -1.90 -17.35
CA MET A 1 2.13 -1.29 -16.01
C MET A 1 1.80 -2.43 -15.05
N GLU A 2 2.70 -2.72 -14.12
CA GLU A 2 2.50 -3.84 -13.19
C GLU A 2 1.57 -3.43 -12.04
N GLU A 3 0.84 -4.39 -11.46
CA GLU A 3 -0.18 -4.12 -10.42
C GLU A 3 0.37 -3.27 -9.25
N ARG A 4 1.63 -3.50 -8.87
CA ARG A 4 2.36 -2.71 -7.86
C ARG A 4 2.46 -1.22 -8.20
N GLU A 5 2.71 -0.87 -9.46
CA GLU A 5 2.87 0.52 -9.90
C GLU A 5 1.53 1.25 -9.82
N ILE A 6 0.45 0.57 -10.22
CA ILE A 6 -0.92 1.11 -10.14
C ILE A 6 -1.27 1.43 -8.69
N LEU A 7 -1.01 0.47 -7.78
CA LEU A 7 -1.24 0.60 -6.34
C LEU A 7 -0.39 1.71 -5.70
N MET A 8 0.87 1.87 -6.11
CA MET A 8 1.76 2.93 -5.66
C MET A 8 1.29 4.32 -6.13
N LEU A 9 0.85 4.44 -7.38
CA LEU A 9 0.31 5.66 -7.96
C LEU A 9 -1.00 6.07 -7.27
N GLU A 10 -1.91 5.11 -7.05
CA GLU A 10 -3.18 5.37 -6.40
C GLU A 10 -2.98 5.85 -4.95
N ARG A 11 -2.09 5.19 -4.20
CA ARG A 11 -1.68 5.64 -2.86
C ARG A 11 -1.20 7.10 -2.88
N ARG A 12 -0.31 7.46 -3.82
CA ARG A 12 0.22 8.82 -3.94
C ARG A 12 -0.87 9.84 -4.28
N ARG A 13 -1.81 9.48 -5.16
CA ARG A 13 -2.97 10.32 -5.50
C ARG A 13 -3.85 10.59 -4.28
N LYS A 14 -4.02 9.60 -3.40
CA LYS A 14 -4.78 9.71 -2.14
C LYS A 14 -3.98 10.32 -0.97
N ASN A 15 -2.73 10.72 -1.18
CA ASN A 15 -1.79 11.18 -0.14
C ASN A 15 -1.62 10.19 1.04
N ILE A 16 -1.87 8.90 0.81
CA ILE A 16 -1.77 7.87 1.85
C ILE A 16 -0.29 7.59 2.15
N LYS A 17 0.09 7.67 3.41
CA LYS A 17 1.46 7.36 3.85
C LYS A 17 1.64 5.86 4.02
N LEU A 18 2.82 5.33 3.69
CA LEU A 18 3.13 3.90 3.89
C LEU A 18 2.92 3.43 5.32
N ARG A 19 3.18 4.29 6.29
CA ARG A 19 2.97 3.98 7.72
C ARG A 19 1.53 3.63 8.05
N GLU A 20 0.55 4.26 7.39
CA GLU A 20 -0.87 4.02 7.64
C GLU A 20 -1.24 2.63 7.13
N ILE A 21 -0.80 2.30 5.91
CA ILE A 21 -1.02 0.99 5.31
C ILE A 21 -0.29 -0.09 6.11
N ALA A 22 0.98 0.13 6.44
CA ALA A 22 1.80 -0.77 7.23
C ALA A 22 1.13 -1.09 8.58
N LYS A 23 0.59 -0.07 9.26
CA LYS A 23 -0.17 -0.23 10.51
C LYS A 23 -1.46 -1.02 10.30
N ALA A 24 -2.22 -0.71 9.25
CA ALA A 24 -3.49 -1.38 8.96
C ALA A 24 -3.33 -2.86 8.59
N ILE A 25 -2.30 -3.20 7.82
CA ILE A 25 -2.06 -4.59 7.39
C ILE A 25 -1.19 -5.38 8.38
N GLY A 26 -0.60 -4.71 9.39
CA GLY A 26 0.28 -5.33 10.37
C GLY A 26 1.65 -5.71 9.79
N CYS A 27 2.34 -4.77 9.14
CA CYS A 27 3.65 -4.97 8.53
C CYS A 27 4.60 -3.81 8.77
N SER A 28 5.88 -4.04 8.47
CA SER A 28 6.90 -2.99 8.52
C SER A 28 6.80 -2.06 7.30
N ILE A 29 6.97 -0.77 7.51
CA ILE A 29 7.04 0.25 6.44
C ILE A 29 8.12 -0.10 5.41
N SER A 30 9.26 -0.57 5.88
CA SER A 30 10.41 -0.97 5.06
C SER A 30 10.11 -2.16 4.14
N LEU A 31 9.16 -3.03 4.51
CA LEU A 31 8.70 -4.12 3.65
C LEU A 31 7.92 -3.56 2.46
N LEU A 32 6.97 -2.66 2.73
CA LEU A 32 6.17 -2.02 1.69
C LEU A 32 7.02 -1.16 0.76
N SER A 33 7.98 -0.38 1.31
CA SER A 33 8.87 0.44 0.50
C SER A 33 9.76 -0.40 -0.44
N ARG A 34 10.27 -1.54 0.03
CA ARG A 34 11.03 -2.48 -0.81
C ARG A 34 10.15 -3.11 -1.88
N TRP A 35 8.94 -3.52 -1.53
CA TRP A 35 7.99 -4.09 -2.48
C TRP A 35 7.57 -3.10 -3.58
N GLU A 36 7.29 -1.84 -3.24
CA GLU A 36 6.98 -0.79 -4.23
C GLU A 36 8.15 -0.57 -5.22
N ARG A 37 9.39 -0.82 -4.78
CA ARG A 37 10.60 -0.74 -5.62
C ARG A 37 10.91 -2.02 -6.39
N GLY A 38 10.13 -3.10 -6.20
CA GLY A 38 10.40 -4.40 -6.80
C GLY A 38 11.52 -5.20 -6.15
N GLU A 39 12.02 -4.77 -4.99
CA GLU A 39 13.16 -5.37 -4.28
C GLU A 39 12.77 -6.62 -3.47
N CYS A 40 11.47 -6.85 -3.26
CA CYS A 40 10.97 -7.94 -2.45
C CYS A 40 9.54 -8.34 -2.84
N HIS A 41 9.16 -9.57 -2.53
CA HIS A 41 7.78 -10.03 -2.61
C HIS A 41 7.07 -9.87 -1.26
N ILE A 42 5.78 -9.54 -1.32
CA ILE A 42 4.89 -9.58 -0.15
C ILE A 42 3.92 -10.73 -0.28
N ALA A 43 3.45 -11.24 0.86
CA ALA A 43 2.43 -12.29 0.86
C ALA A 43 1.15 -11.79 0.18
N PRO A 44 0.46 -12.65 -0.59
CA PRO A 44 -0.76 -12.27 -1.32
C PRO A 44 -1.87 -11.75 -0.39
N GLU A 45 -1.96 -12.26 0.84
CA GLU A 45 -2.90 -11.77 1.85
C GLU A 45 -2.66 -10.30 2.21
N LYS A 46 -1.38 -9.89 2.31
CA LYS A 46 -0.98 -8.51 2.62
C LYS A 46 -1.24 -7.59 1.44
N LEU A 47 -1.01 -8.08 0.21
CA LEU A 47 -1.33 -7.36 -1.01
C LEU A 47 -2.83 -7.11 -1.13
N ARG A 48 -3.66 -8.11 -0.80
CA ARG A 48 -5.11 -7.96 -0.77
C ARG A 48 -5.53 -6.88 0.21
N ARG A 49 -5.03 -6.92 1.45
CA ARG A 49 -5.29 -5.89 2.46
C ARG A 49 -4.79 -4.49 2.05
N TYR A 50 -3.63 -4.41 1.40
CA TYR A 50 -3.11 -3.16 0.84
C TYR A 50 -4.10 -2.56 -0.15
N ARG A 51 -4.61 -3.38 -1.07
CA ARG A 51 -5.61 -2.97 -2.06
C ARG A 51 -6.94 -2.59 -1.42
N GLU A 52 -7.42 -3.39 -0.47
CA GLU A 52 -8.64 -3.09 0.29
C GLU A 52 -8.52 -1.77 1.06
N PHE A 53 -7.34 -1.45 1.61
CA PHE A 53 -7.09 -0.19 2.30
C PHE A 53 -7.16 1.01 1.35
N LEU A 54 -6.64 0.89 0.13
CA LEU A 54 -6.69 1.97 -0.86
C LEU A 54 -8.11 2.19 -1.42
N ILE A 55 -8.82 1.12 -1.76
CA ILE A 55 -10.17 1.17 -2.31
C ILE A 55 -11.20 1.56 -1.23
N GLY A 56 -11.07 0.98 -0.04
CA GLY A 56 -11.98 1.21 1.10
C GLY A 56 -11.70 2.51 1.87
N GLY A 57 -10.54 3.14 1.68
CA GLY A 57 -10.18 4.42 2.27
C GLY A 57 -10.82 5.61 1.55
N ASN A 58 -12.11 5.83 1.80
CA ASN A 58 -12.81 7.06 1.48
C ASN A 58 -13.06 7.85 2.77
N ASN A 59 -11.99 8.27 3.45
CA ASN A 59 -12.03 9.19 4.59
C ASN A 59 -10.61 9.67 4.91
N ASP A 60 -10.22 10.83 4.40
CA ASP A 60 -9.67 11.92 5.23
C ASP A 60 -9.65 13.19 4.36
N GLY A 61 -10.77 13.92 4.42
CA GLY A 61 -10.70 15.36 4.34
C GLY A 61 -10.24 15.84 5.72
N LYS A 62 -9.03 16.36 5.81
CA LYS A 62 -8.62 17.23 6.89
C LYS A 62 -7.55 18.21 6.41
#